data_AF-A0A529GP15-F1
#
_entry.id   AF-A0A529GP15-F1
#
_cell.length_a   1.000
_cell.length_b   1.000
_cell.length_c   1.000
_cell.angle_alpha   90.00
_cell.angle_beta   90.00
_cell.angle_gamma   90.00
#
_symmetry.space_group_name_H-M   'P 1'
#
loop_
_entity.id
_entity.type
_entity.pdbx_description
1 polymer ?
#
loop_
_entity_poly.entity_id
_entity_poly.type
_entity_poly.pdbx_seq_one_letter_code
_entity_poly.pdbx_strand_id
1 'polypeptide(L)'
;MQTLAALLTPTIGIAVAIIAFLQWRTAHQKVLLDLFDRRQAVYSKLETAALSLVTNKEADEECQLLTREGILEGKFLFGPDAFARISSFAKLVRQFEPLSQPERMYP
;
A
#
# COMPACT_ATOMS: atom_id res chain seq x y z
N MET A 1 -31.17 -41.57 -24.53
CA MET A 1 -30.39 -40.88 -23.47
C MET A 1 -29.06 -40.27 -23.98
N GLN A 2 -28.97 -39.75 -25.22
CA GLN A 2 -27.73 -39.11 -25.72
C GLN A 2 -27.92 -37.64 -26.14
N THR A 3 -29.15 -37.23 -26.44
CA THR A 3 -29.48 -35.86 -26.89
C THR A 3 -29.45 -34.83 -25.76
N LEU A 4 -29.85 -35.21 -24.54
CA LEU A 4 -29.76 -34.33 -23.36
C LEU A 4 -28.31 -33.96 -23.02
N ALA A 5 -27.38 -34.90 -23.13
CA ALA A 5 -25.96 -34.65 -22.86
C ALA A 5 -25.31 -33.74 -23.91
N ALA A 6 -25.69 -33.90 -25.18
CA ALA A 6 -25.15 -33.10 -26.29
C ALA A 6 -25.56 -31.62 -26.23
N LEU A 7 -26.72 -31.30 -25.63
CA LEU A 7 -27.17 -29.93 -25.36
C LEU A 7 -26.60 -29.36 -24.05
N LEU A 8 -26.21 -30.22 -23.11
CA LEU A 8 -25.65 -29.81 -21.83
C LEU A 8 -24.24 -29.20 -21.98
N THR A 9 -23.39 -29.79 -22.82
CA THR A 9 -22.02 -29.32 -23.06
C THR A 9 -21.93 -27.88 -23.58
N PRO A 10 -22.67 -27.46 -24.63
CA PRO A 10 -22.64 -26.07 -25.08
C PRO A 10 -23.28 -25.12 -24.06
N THR A 11 -24.30 -25.57 -23.32
CA THR A 11 -24.94 -24.75 -22.26
C THR A 11 -23.96 -24.44 -21.13
N ILE A 12 -23.21 -25.44 -20.67
CA ILE A 12 -22.17 -25.25 -19.66
C ILE A 12 -21.04 -24.39 -20.22
N GLY A 13 -20.65 -24.59 -21.48
CA GLY A 13 -19.63 -23.76 -22.15
C GLY A 13 -20.01 -22.28 -22.18
N ILE A 14 -21.26 -21.96 -22.52
CA ILE A 14 -21.80 -20.59 -22.49
C ILE A 14 -21.80 -20.05 -21.06
N ALA A 15 -22.25 -20.84 -20.08
CA ALA A 15 -22.24 -20.43 -18.67
C ALA A 15 -20.82 -20.12 -18.16
N VAL A 16 -19.84 -20.96 -18.48
CA VAL A 16 -18.43 -20.75 -18.12
C VAL A 16 -17.86 -19.51 -18.82
N ALA A 17 -18.19 -19.26 -20.09
CA ALA A 17 -17.76 -18.06 -20.81
C ALA A 17 -18.31 -16.77 -20.17
N ILE A 18 -19.59 -16.79 -19.74
CA ILE A 18 -20.21 -15.66 -19.02
C ILE A 18 -19.51 -15.44 -17.67
N ILE A 19 -19.29 -16.51 -16.90
CA ILE A 19 -18.61 -16.43 -15.60
C ILE A 19 -17.18 -15.90 -15.78
N ALA A 20 -16.44 -16.36 -16.78
CA ALA A 20 -15.09 -15.90 -17.08
C ALA A 20 -15.07 -14.40 -17.44
N PHE A 21 -16.06 -13.92 -18.22
CA PHE A 21 -16.19 -12.51 -18.56
C PHE A 21 -16.49 -11.63 -17.33
N LEU A 22 -17.38 -12.10 -16.44
CA LEU A 22 -17.68 -11.40 -15.18
C LEU A 22 -16.47 -11.42 -14.23
N GLN A 23 -15.72 -12.52 -14.19
CA GLN A 23 -14.47 -12.62 -13.43
C GLN A 23 -13.42 -11.65 -13.96
N TRP A 24 -13.25 -11.55 -15.28
CA TRP A 24 -12.34 -10.58 -15.90
C TRP A 24 -12.68 -9.15 -15.48
N ARG A 25 -13.97 -8.76 -15.55
CA ARG A 25 -14.42 -7.43 -15.13
C ARG A 25 -14.19 -7.19 -13.64
N THR A 26 -14.45 -8.18 -12.79
CA THR A 26 -14.25 -8.10 -11.34
C THR A 26 -12.76 -8.02 -10.97
N ALA A 27 -11.93 -8.83 -11.60
CA ALA A 27 -10.48 -8.84 -11.41
C ALA A 27 -9.87 -7.51 -11.84
N HIS A 28 -10.31 -6.95 -12.98
CA HIS A 28 -9.82 -5.66 -13.46
C HIS A 28 -10.16 -4.51 -12.49
N GLN A 29 -11.34 -4.55 -11.86
CA GLN A 29 -11.72 -3.58 -10.82
C GLN A 29 -10.92 -3.76 -9.52
N LYS A 30 -10.62 -5.01 -9.14
CA LYS A 30 -9.81 -5.31 -7.94
C LYS A 30 -8.36 -4.81 -8.06
N VAL A 31 -7.78 -4.82 -9.26
CA VAL A 31 -6.39 -4.34 -9.46
C VAL A 31 -6.28 -2.84 -9.16
N LEU A 32 -7.27 -2.05 -9.56
CA LEU A 32 -7.27 -0.62 -9.24
C LEU A 32 -7.46 -0.39 -7.74
N LEU A 33 -8.38 -1.12 -7.10
CA LEU A 33 -8.62 -1.01 -5.67
C LEU A 33 -7.38 -1.38 -4.85
N ASP A 34 -6.69 -2.47 -5.20
CA ASP A 34 -5.43 -2.88 -4.54
C ASP A 34 -4.35 -1.80 -4.66
N LEU A 35 -4.23 -1.13 -5.82
CA LEU A 35 -3.32 0.00 -5.98
C LEU A 35 -3.71 1.21 -5.12
N PHE A 36 -5.01 1.50 -4.99
CA PHE A 36 -5.50 2.56 -4.12
C PHE A 36 -5.24 2.24 -2.64
N ASP A 37 -5.55 1.03 -2.20
CA ASP A 37 -5.33 0.58 -0.83
C ASP A 37 -3.84 0.64 -0.46
N ARG A 38 -2.95 0.18 -1.36
CA ARG A 38 -1.50 0.30 -1.15
C ARG A 38 -1.03 1.74 -1.02
N ARG A 39 -1.57 2.66 -1.84
CA ARG A 39 -1.23 4.09 -1.74
C ARG A 39 -1.75 4.69 -0.45
N GLN A 40 -2.98 4.36 -0.05
CA GLN A 40 -3.58 4.85 1.19
C GLN A 40 -2.83 4.34 2.41
N ALA A 41 -2.35 3.10 2.41
CA ALA A 41 -1.54 2.54 3.48
C ALA A 41 -0.26 3.37 3.74
N VAL A 42 0.45 3.78 2.67
CA VAL A 42 1.64 4.62 2.80
C VAL A 42 1.29 6.01 3.36
N TYR A 43 0.20 6.62 2.90
CA TYR A 43 -0.27 7.90 3.45
C TYR A 43 -0.62 7.79 4.94
N SER A 44 -1.33 6.73 5.34
CA SER A 44 -1.71 6.50 6.73
C SER A 44 -0.47 6.34 7.62
N LYS A 45 0.55 5.60 7.19
CA LYS A 45 1.82 5.46 7.94
C LYS A 45 2.51 6.81 8.15
N LEU A 46 2.57 7.64 7.10
CA LEU A 46 3.18 8.97 7.18
C LEU A 46 2.36 9.94 8.03
N GLU A 47 1.03 9.85 7.98
CA GLU A 47 0.13 10.65 8.82
C GLU A 47 0.27 10.28 10.29
N THR A 48 0.30 8.99 10.63
CA THR A 48 0.56 8.53 11.99
C THR A 48 1.92 9.02 12.50
N ALA A 49 2.96 8.95 11.65
CA ALA A 49 4.26 9.51 11.97
C ALA A 49 4.19 11.03 12.22
N ALA A 50 3.51 11.80 11.36
CA ALA A 50 3.32 13.23 11.53
C ALA A 50 2.56 13.57 12.82
N LEU A 51 1.51 12.81 13.14
CA LEU A 51 0.68 13.04 14.31
C LEU A 51 1.43 12.73 15.60
N SER A 52 2.27 11.67 15.59
CA SER A 52 3.17 11.36 16.69
C SER A 52 4.20 12.47 16.92
N LEU A 53 4.75 13.05 15.84
CA LEU A 53 5.67 14.18 15.89
C LEU A 53 5.02 15.44 16.49
N VAL A 54 3.78 15.75 16.10
CA VAL A 54 3.03 16.90 16.62
C VAL A 54 2.67 16.71 18.10
N THR A 55 2.33 15.49 18.50
CA THR A 55 1.88 15.17 19.86
C THR A 55 3.05 15.11 20.83
N ASN A 56 4.10 14.38 20.49
CA ASN A 56 5.26 14.15 21.34
C ASN A 56 6.34 15.23 21.20
N LYS A 57 6.27 16.08 20.17
CA LYS A 57 7.26 17.11 19.79
C LYS A 57 8.68 16.57 19.50
N GLU A 58 8.84 15.25 19.47
CA GLU A 58 10.07 14.55 19.19
C GLU A 58 9.79 13.41 18.21
N ALA A 59 10.79 13.09 17.37
CA ALA A 59 10.73 11.93 16.49
C ALA A 59 11.15 10.66 17.25
N ASP A 60 10.18 10.03 17.91
CA ASP A 60 10.37 8.73 18.57
C ASP A 60 10.81 7.63 17.56
N GLU A 61 11.42 6.55 18.05
CA GLU A 61 11.97 5.47 17.22
C GLU A 61 10.89 4.86 16.29
N GLU A 62 9.66 4.71 16.79
CA GLU A 62 8.51 4.24 16.01
C GLU A 62 8.17 5.19 14.84
N CYS A 63 8.19 6.51 15.09
CA CYS A 63 7.95 7.53 14.07
C CYS A 63 9.02 7.48 12.95
N GLN A 64 10.27 7.24 13.33
CA GLN A 64 11.37 7.09 12.39
C GLN A 64 11.24 5.82 11.54
N LEU A 65 10.89 4.69 12.15
CA LEU A 65 10.65 3.43 11.45
C LEU A 65 9.49 3.55 10.46
N LEU A 66 8.34 4.09 10.89
CA LEU A 66 7.16 4.30 10.04
C LEU A 66 7.45 5.24 8.87
N THR A 67 8.21 6.31 9.12
CA THR A 67 8.64 7.25 8.07
C THR A 67 9.57 6.56 7.07
N ARG A 68 10.52 5.75 7.53
CA ARG A 68 11.46 5.02 6.65
C ARG A 68 10.74 3.98 5.79
N GLU A 69 9.83 3.21 6.37
CA GLU A 69 9.00 2.25 5.63
C GLU A 69 8.10 2.94 4.60
N GLY A 70 7.44 4.03 4.99
CA GLY A 70 6.58 4.80 4.10
C GLY A 70 7.33 5.39 2.90
N ILE A 71 8.59 5.81 3.06
CA ILE A 71 9.43 6.28 1.94
C ILE A 71 9.81 5.13 1.01
N LEU A 72 10.20 3.97 1.56
CA LEU A 72 10.63 2.82 0.77
C LEU A 72 9.46 2.25 -0.05
N GLU A 73 8.29 2.09 0.56
CA GLU A 73 7.06 1.66 -0.12
C GLU A 73 6.57 2.74 -1.10
N GLY A 74 6.62 4.01 -0.69
CA GLY A 74 6.18 5.13 -1.50
C GLY A 74 7.02 5.36 -2.76
N LYS A 75 8.31 5.01 -2.75
CA LYS A 75 9.19 5.12 -3.92
C LYS A 75 8.71 4.28 -5.11
N PHE A 76 8.07 3.14 -4.85
CA PHE A 76 7.58 2.23 -5.89
C PHE A 76 6.11 2.48 -6.27
N LEU A 77 5.31 3.00 -5.32
CA LEU A 77 3.87 3.22 -5.50
C LEU A 77 3.51 4.59 -6.08
N PHE A 78 4.39 5.57 -5.89
CA PHE A 78 4.18 6.96 -6.30
C PHE A 78 5.16 7.40 -7.39
N GLY A 79 4.69 8.29 -8.26
CA GLY A 79 5.53 8.99 -9.22
C GLY A 79 6.51 9.96 -8.55
N PRO A 80 7.48 10.50 -9.30
CA PRO A 80 8.58 11.32 -8.78
C PRO A 80 8.11 12.54 -7.97
N ASP A 81 7.01 13.17 -8.36
CA ASP A 81 6.49 14.38 -7.68
C ASP A 81 5.96 14.12 -6.27
N ALA A 82 5.25 12.99 -6.09
CA ALA A 82 4.72 12.60 -4.79
C ALA A 82 5.85 12.09 -3.88
N PHE A 83 6.82 11.37 -4.45
CA PHE A 83 8.03 10.97 -3.73
C PHE A 83 8.85 12.18 -3.25
N ALA A 84 8.96 13.24 -4.05
CA ALA A 84 9.65 14.47 -3.66
C ALA A 84 9.05 15.08 -2.37
N ARG A 85 7.71 15.15 -2.25
CA ARG A 85 7.04 15.62 -1.03
C ARG A 85 7.28 14.69 0.16
N ILE A 86 7.14 13.39 -0.03
CA ILE A 86 7.37 12.40 1.04
C ILE A 86 8.82 12.49 1.54
N SER A 87 9.79 12.65 0.63
CA SER A 87 11.20 12.82 0.99
C SER A 87 11.48 14.13 1.73
N SER A 88 10.73 15.21 1.45
CA SER A 88 10.84 16.46 2.19
C SER A 88 10.30 16.32 3.61
N PHE A 89 9.19 15.60 3.79
CA PHE A 89 8.65 15.28 5.10
C PHE A 89 9.64 14.44 5.93
N ALA A 90 10.26 13.43 5.31
CA ALA A 90 11.28 12.61 5.94
C ALA A 90 12.49 13.40 6.45
N LYS A 91 12.92 14.42 5.69
CA LYS A 91 14.00 15.33 6.11
C LYS A 91 13.60 16.14 7.34
N LEU A 92 12.35 16.56 7.44
CA LEU A 92 11.82 17.27 8.60
C LEU A 92 11.77 16.35 9.82
N VAL A 93 11.27 15.11 9.68
CA VAL A 93 11.26 14.15 10.79
C VAL A 93 12.66 13.92 11.34
N ARG A 94 13.68 13.79 10.48
CA ARG A 94 15.10 13.71 10.91
C ARG A 94 15.59 14.95 11.65
N GLN A 95 15.06 16.14 11.35
CA GLN A 95 15.46 17.36 12.03
C GLN A 95 14.94 17.41 13.48
N PHE A 96 13.85 16.73 13.76
CA PHE A 96 13.25 16.58 15.10
C PHE A 96 13.74 15.33 15.84
N GLU A 97 14.83 14.70 15.37
CA GLU A 97 15.48 13.61 16.08
C GLU A 97 16.03 14.12 17.42
N PRO A 98 15.58 13.57 18.57
CA PRO A 98 16.17 13.91 19.85
C PRO A 98 17.63 13.43 19.88
N LEU A 99 18.57 14.30 20.26
CA LEU A 99 20.01 13.98 20.38
C LEU A 99 20.32 12.91 21.45
N SER A 100 19.30 12.42 22.17
CA SER A 100 19.41 11.29 23.08
C SER A 100 19.21 9.98 22.33
N GLN A 101 20.22 9.55 21.58
CA GLN A 101 20.48 8.12 21.44
C GLN A 101 21.31 7.70 22.67
N PRO A 102 20.72 7.17 23.77
CA PRO A 102 21.53 6.47 24.76
C PRO A 102 22.02 5.19 24.10
N GLU A 103 23.30 5.20 23.73
CA GLU A 103 24.13 4.02 23.52
C GLU A 103 23.48 2.85 22.77
N ARG A 104 23.55 2.87 21.44
CA ARG A 104 23.96 1.64 20.72
C ARG A 104 25.46 1.41 20.94
N MET A 105 25.82 1.12 22.19
CA MET A 105 27.01 0.37 22.55
C MET A 105 26.70 -1.09 22.26
N TYR A 106 27.04 -1.54 21.04
CA TYR A 106 27.04 -2.96 20.69
C TYR A 106 28.42 -3.53 21.06
N PRO A 107 28.51 -4.72 21.69
CA PRO A 107 29.76 -5.47 21.74
C PRO A 107 30.16 -6.03 20.37
#